data_AF-A0A1R4HDG3-F1
#
_entry.id   AF-A0A1R4HDG3-F1
#
_cell.length_a   1.000
_cell.length_b   1.000
_cell.length_c   1.000
_cell.angle_alpha   90.00
_cell.angle_beta   90.00
_cell.angle_gamma   90.00
#
_symmetry.space_group_name_H-M   'P 1'
#
loop_
_entity.id
_entity.type
_entity.pdbx_description
1 polymer ?
#
loop_
_entity_poly.entity_id
_entity_poly.type
_entity_poly.pdbx_seq_one_letter_code
_entity_poly.pdbx_strand_id
1 'polypeptide(L)'
;MKEFIGGTIIVIALLFFALSIIGIFVPRKLTFFVSKTENPPSRFKIFVTYIFLSVVFFAVAGSILPQPDKIDETKASVQQPVATETKQPEPKKIEVTQANLPPQTSSQAEIQQTEKYMLPKLTKEEASRCDLAPCPAGTHVVSYFKKNDPYVACPTKELAEYTNFALGLMVMTLNVSGGYRMPNISPITGDPEYEGSTKIMMDNLRDSAGVKTFDQAMAVCRYGKNGRHLVVMNNRENESMIWVADMKNQSNFWMPKSSLNLK
;
A
#
# COMPACT_ATOMS: atom_id res chain seq x y z
N MET A 1 -15.61 -47.93 -7.64
CA MET A 1 -16.00 -47.06 -8.79
C MET A 1 -15.75 -45.56 -8.57
N LYS A 2 -15.90 -45.00 -7.35
CA LYS A 2 -15.60 -43.57 -7.08
C LYS A 2 -14.12 -43.19 -7.21
N GLU A 3 -13.18 -44.10 -6.93
CA GLU A 3 -11.75 -43.77 -7.00
C GLU A 3 -11.18 -43.68 -8.43
N PHE A 4 -11.85 -44.31 -9.41
CA PHE A 4 -11.36 -44.29 -10.81
C PHE A 4 -11.69 -42.98 -11.55
N ILE A 5 -12.71 -42.26 -11.08
CA ILE A 5 -13.18 -40.99 -11.67
C ILE A 5 -12.30 -39.81 -11.22
N GLY A 6 -11.76 -39.85 -9.99
CA GLY A 6 -10.87 -38.80 -9.49
C GLY A 6 -9.55 -38.71 -10.27
N GLY A 7 -8.96 -39.86 -10.62
CA GLY A 7 -7.69 -39.90 -11.35
C GLY A 7 -7.79 -39.36 -12.78
N THR A 8 -8.89 -39.61 -13.49
CA THR A 8 -9.08 -39.17 -14.88
C THR A 8 -9.26 -37.65 -14.99
N ILE A 9 -9.93 -37.02 -14.02
CA ILE A 9 -10.13 -35.56 -14.01
C ILE A 9 -8.80 -34.82 -13.80
N ILE A 10 -7.92 -35.33 -12.93
CA ILE A 10 -6.61 -34.73 -12.65
C ILE A 10 -5.71 -34.79 -13.89
N VAL A 11 -5.70 -35.92 -14.60
CA VAL A 11 -4.89 -36.09 -15.83
C VAL A 11 -5.36 -35.12 -16.93
N ILE A 12 -6.67 -34.95 -17.11
CA ILE A 12 -7.23 -34.02 -18.09
C ILE A 12 -6.86 -32.57 -17.74
N ALA A 13 -6.99 -32.17 -16.47
CA ALA A 13 -6.64 -30.83 -16.01
C ALA A 13 -5.14 -30.50 -16.24
N LEU A 14 -4.25 -31.46 -15.97
CA LEU A 14 -2.82 -31.31 -16.22
C LEU A 14 -2.49 -31.21 -17.72
N LEU A 15 -3.22 -31.94 -18.58
CA LEU A 15 -3.06 -31.88 -20.03
C LEU A 15 -3.46 -30.51 -20.60
N PHE A 16 -4.55 -29.92 -20.12
CA PHE A 16 -4.95 -28.55 -20.49
C PHE A 16 -3.93 -27.52 -20.01
N PHE A 17 -3.39 -27.66 -18.79
CA PHE A 17 -2.38 -26.76 -18.26
C PHE A 17 -1.07 -26.82 -19.08
N ALA A 18 -0.65 -28.03 -19.47
CA ALA A 18 0.52 -28.22 -20.33
C ALA A 18 0.33 -27.59 -21.73
N LEU A 19 -0.86 -27.75 -22.34
CA LEU A 19 -1.17 -27.15 -23.65
C LEU A 19 -1.22 -25.62 -23.59
N SER A 20 -1.71 -25.02 -22.50
CA SER A 20 -1.67 -23.57 -22.31
C SER A 20 -0.25 -23.01 -22.21
N ILE A 21 0.67 -23.74 -21.56
CA ILE A 21 2.09 -23.33 -21.48
C ILE A 21 2.75 -23.38 -22.86
N ILE A 22 2.47 -24.42 -23.65
CA ILE A 22 3.01 -24.56 -25.02
C ILE A 22 2.48 -23.45 -25.93
N GLY A 23 1.21 -23.04 -25.78
CA GLY A 23 0.62 -21.94 -26.56
C GLY A 23 1.25 -20.56 -26.30
N ILE A 24 1.84 -20.36 -25.11
CA ILE A 24 2.52 -19.09 -24.75
C ILE A 24 3.96 -19.05 -25.30
N PHE A 25 4.57 -20.21 -25.54
CA PHE A 25 5.97 -20.33 -25.97
C PHE A 25 6.17 -20.50 -27.49
N VAL A 26 5.13 -20.30 -28.31
CA VAL A 26 5.31 -20.25 -29.76
C VAL A 26 6.02 -18.93 -30.13
N PRO A 27 7.28 -18.97 -30.61
CA PRO A 27 8.03 -17.76 -30.93
C PRO A 27 7.30 -16.98 -32.04
N ARG A 28 7.11 -15.69 -31.79
CA ARG A 28 6.39 -14.69 -32.59
C ARG A 28 6.88 -14.53 -34.05
N LYS A 29 7.82 -15.35 -34.52
CA LYS A 29 8.50 -15.24 -35.83
C LYS A 29 8.02 -16.21 -36.91
N LEU A 30 7.08 -17.12 -36.64
CA LEU A 30 6.65 -18.15 -37.60
C LEU A 30 5.19 -18.03 -38.10
N THR A 31 4.59 -16.84 -38.07
CA THR A 31 3.25 -16.57 -38.65
C THR A 31 3.29 -15.73 -39.92
N PHE A 32 4.28 -15.98 -40.78
CA PHE A 32 4.27 -15.56 -42.19
C PHE A 32 4.28 -16.82 -43.04
N PHE A 33 3.10 -17.39 -43.31
CA PHE A 33 2.76 -18.29 -44.44
C PHE A 33 1.51 -19.10 -44.08
N VAL A 34 0.38 -18.43 -43.84
CA VAL A 34 -0.93 -19.09 -43.94
C VAL A 34 -1.88 -18.16 -44.68
N SER A 35 -2.18 -18.60 -45.89
CA SER A 35 -3.37 -18.37 -46.73
C SER A 35 -4.16 -17.07 -46.54
N LYS A 36 -4.21 -16.33 -47.64
CA LYS A 36 -5.05 -15.18 -47.91
C LYS A 36 -6.52 -15.65 -48.00
N THR A 37 -7.17 -15.87 -46.87
CA THR A 37 -8.63 -15.94 -46.80
C THR A 37 -9.16 -14.60 -46.34
N GLU A 38 -10.08 -14.05 -47.13
CA GLU A 38 -10.79 -12.81 -46.84
C GLU A 38 -11.53 -12.93 -45.50
N ASN A 39 -11.29 -11.96 -44.61
CA ASN A 39 -11.83 -11.82 -43.25
C ASN A 39 -11.25 -12.76 -42.16
N PRO A 40 -10.04 -12.46 -41.63
CA PRO A 40 -9.61 -13.07 -40.39
C PRO A 40 -10.55 -12.62 -39.24
N PRO A 41 -11.10 -13.53 -38.43
CA PRO A 41 -11.83 -13.13 -37.23
C PRO A 41 -10.88 -12.33 -36.34
N SER A 42 -11.30 -11.14 -35.92
CA SER A 42 -10.48 -10.29 -35.07
C SER A 42 -10.01 -11.09 -33.86
N ARG A 43 -8.72 -10.98 -33.50
CA ARG A 43 -8.12 -11.68 -32.35
C ARG A 43 -8.92 -11.52 -31.06
N PHE A 44 -9.71 -10.45 -30.98
CA PHE A 44 -10.67 -10.19 -29.92
C PHE A 44 -11.79 -11.25 -29.83
N LYS A 45 -12.35 -11.72 -30.95
CA LYS A 45 -13.39 -12.76 -30.95
C LYS A 45 -12.88 -14.07 -30.36
N ILE A 46 -11.68 -14.50 -30.73
CA ILE A 46 -11.07 -15.75 -30.21
C ILE A 46 -10.86 -15.65 -28.69
N PHE A 47 -10.38 -14.51 -28.21
CA PHE A 47 -10.15 -14.29 -26.78
C PHE A 47 -11.45 -14.26 -25.98
N VAL A 48 -12.50 -13.62 -26.50
CA VAL A 48 -13.82 -13.56 -25.86
C VAL A 48 -14.47 -14.95 -25.80
N THR A 49 -14.37 -15.75 -26.86
CA THR A 49 -14.91 -17.13 -26.85
C THR A 49 -14.18 -18.01 -25.84
N TYR A 50 -12.86 -17.85 -25.68
CA TYR A 50 -12.07 -18.62 -24.71
C TYR A 50 -12.43 -18.28 -23.26
N ILE A 51 -12.61 -16.99 -22.95
CA ILE A 51 -13.07 -16.55 -21.62
C ILE A 51 -14.45 -17.14 -21.33
N PHE A 52 -15.39 -17.05 -22.27
CA PHE A 52 -16.74 -17.60 -22.09
C PHE A 52 -16.73 -19.11 -21.82
N LEU A 53 -15.95 -19.87 -22.57
CA LEU A 53 -15.80 -21.32 -22.36
C LEU A 53 -15.19 -21.65 -20.99
N SER A 54 -14.20 -20.87 -20.53
CA SER A 54 -13.60 -21.09 -19.21
C SER A 54 -14.59 -20.86 -18.06
N VAL A 55 -15.40 -19.79 -18.13
CA VAL A 55 -16.38 -19.47 -17.08
C VAL A 55 -17.48 -20.54 -17.01
N VAL A 56 -17.96 -21.02 -18.16
CA VAL A 56 -18.96 -22.12 -18.20
C VAL A 56 -18.38 -23.40 -17.59
N PHE A 57 -17.12 -23.73 -17.87
CA PHE A 57 -16.47 -24.92 -17.33
C PHE A 57 -16.33 -24.86 -15.80
N PHE A 58 -15.95 -23.71 -15.23
CA PHE A 58 -15.86 -23.54 -13.78
C PHE A 58 -17.22 -23.55 -13.09
N ALA A 59 -18.27 -22.99 -13.71
CA ALA A 59 -19.63 -23.02 -13.16
C ALA A 59 -20.20 -24.45 -13.06
N VAL A 60 -19.94 -25.29 -14.07
CA VAL A 60 -20.39 -26.70 -14.07
C VAL A 60 -19.57 -27.52 -13.05
N ALA A 61 -18.26 -27.30 -12.97
CA ALA A 61 -17.39 -28.01 -12.02
C ALA A 61 -17.69 -27.68 -10.55
N GLY A 62 -18.07 -26.43 -10.25
CA GLY A 62 -18.42 -26.00 -8.89
C GLY A 62 -19.69 -26.61 -8.31
N SER A 63 -20.56 -27.20 -9.15
CA SER A 63 -21.83 -27.81 -8.72
C SER A 63 -21.69 -29.25 -8.20
N ILE A 64 -20.50 -29.86 -8.32
CA ILE A 64 -20.26 -31.28 -7.97
C ILE A 64 -19.52 -31.41 -6.61
N LEU A 65 -19.07 -30.31 -6.02
CA LEU A 65 -18.36 -30.35 -4.73
C LEU A 65 -19.34 -30.41 -3.55
N PRO A 66 -19.18 -31.36 -2.62
CA PRO A 66 -20.00 -31.45 -1.42
C PRO A 66 -19.75 -30.24 -0.51
N GLN A 67 -20.83 -29.62 -0.02
CA GLN A 67 -20.72 -28.50 0.92
C GLN A 67 -20.20 -28.98 2.28
N PRO A 68 -19.26 -28.24 2.91
CA PRO A 68 -18.79 -28.56 4.25
C PRO A 68 -19.89 -28.29 5.28
N ASP A 69 -20.10 -29.26 6.16
CA ASP A 69 -21.08 -29.21 7.24
C ASP A 69 -20.81 -28.04 8.20
N LYS A 70 -21.90 -27.35 8.60
CA LYS A 70 -21.89 -26.21 9.51
C LYS A 70 -21.39 -26.64 10.89
N ILE A 71 -20.37 -25.95 11.40
CA ILE A 71 -19.92 -26.06 12.78
C ILE A 71 -20.73 -25.06 13.62
N ASP A 72 -21.49 -25.57 14.59
CA ASP A 72 -22.25 -24.78 15.57
C ASP A 72 -21.31 -24.11 16.58
N GLU A 73 -21.20 -22.78 16.53
CA GLU A 73 -20.51 -21.99 17.56
C GLU A 73 -21.38 -21.83 18.81
N THR A 74 -20.98 -22.54 19.87
CA THR A 74 -21.57 -22.44 21.20
C THR A 74 -21.01 -21.21 21.94
N LYS A 75 -21.95 -20.41 22.47
CA LYS A 75 -21.77 -19.20 23.29
C LYS A 75 -20.69 -19.33 24.36
N ALA A 76 -19.76 -18.37 24.40
CA ALA A 76 -18.97 -18.05 25.59
C ALA A 76 -19.30 -16.62 26.07
N SER A 77 -19.93 -16.55 27.25
CA SER A 77 -20.21 -15.33 28.00
C SER A 77 -18.94 -14.85 28.70
N VAL A 78 -18.45 -13.64 28.35
CA VAL A 78 -17.31 -13.00 29.03
C VAL A 78 -17.84 -11.91 29.97
N GLN A 79 -17.55 -12.09 31.26
CA GLN A 79 -17.81 -11.15 32.35
C GLN A 79 -16.93 -9.90 32.24
N GLN A 80 -17.54 -8.72 32.38
CA GLN A 80 -16.85 -7.44 32.50
C GLN A 80 -16.12 -7.31 33.85
N PRO A 81 -14.87 -6.85 33.90
CA PRO A 81 -14.23 -6.45 35.15
C PRO A 81 -14.58 -5.00 35.54
N VAL A 82 -14.72 -4.85 36.85
CA VAL A 82 -15.06 -3.67 37.64
C VAL A 82 -13.97 -2.59 37.53
N ALA A 83 -14.39 -1.35 37.30
CA ALA A 83 -13.53 -0.17 37.29
C ALA A 83 -12.96 0.11 38.69
N THR A 84 -11.63 0.19 38.80
CA THR A 84 -10.93 0.64 40.01
C THR A 84 -10.38 2.05 39.77
N GLU A 85 -10.87 2.99 40.56
CA GLU A 85 -10.51 4.41 40.56
C GLU A 85 -9.07 4.60 41.08
N THR A 86 -8.16 5.06 40.21
CA THR A 86 -6.77 5.31 40.57
C THR A 86 -6.59 6.81 40.85
N LYS A 87 -6.35 7.15 42.12
CA LYS A 87 -5.93 8.50 42.54
C LYS A 87 -4.56 8.84 41.96
N GLN A 88 -4.50 9.96 41.25
CA GLN A 88 -3.31 10.54 40.65
C GLN A 88 -2.47 11.28 41.71
N PRO A 89 -1.19 10.91 41.95
CA PRO A 89 -0.31 11.66 42.84
C PRO A 89 0.29 12.90 42.17
N GLU A 90 0.43 13.93 42.98
CA GLU A 90 0.96 15.27 42.69
C GLU A 90 2.42 15.24 42.17
N PRO A 91 2.79 16.08 41.19
CA PRO A 91 4.14 16.09 40.63
C PRO A 91 5.15 16.77 41.58
N LYS A 92 6.16 16.00 41.99
CA LYS A 92 7.33 16.47 42.74
C LYS A 92 8.29 17.24 41.82
N LYS A 93 8.62 18.47 42.20
CA LYS A 93 9.59 19.35 41.53
C LYS A 93 10.99 18.72 41.58
N ILE A 94 11.51 18.30 40.42
CA ILE A 94 12.87 17.79 40.26
C ILE A 94 13.78 18.98 39.91
N GLU A 95 14.71 19.28 40.81
CA GLU A 95 15.76 20.26 40.64
C GLU A 95 16.91 19.61 39.85
N VAL A 96 17.15 20.10 38.63
CA VAL A 96 18.20 19.57 37.73
C VAL A 96 19.50 20.28 38.03
N THR A 97 20.41 19.59 38.73
CA THR A 97 21.81 19.99 38.87
C THR A 97 22.54 19.82 37.55
N GLN A 98 23.00 20.92 36.96
CA GLN A 98 23.86 20.92 35.77
C GLN A 98 25.23 20.33 36.11
N ALA A 99 25.51 19.12 35.62
CA ALA A 99 26.85 18.55 35.61
C ALA A 99 27.65 19.16 34.45
N ASN A 100 28.81 19.72 34.79
CA ASN A 100 29.82 20.21 33.86
C ASN A 100 30.26 19.09 32.90
N LEU A 101 29.97 19.25 31.60
CA LEU A 101 30.60 18.46 30.55
C LEU A 101 31.99 19.03 30.22
N PRO A 102 33.00 18.17 30.02
CA PRO A 102 34.32 18.60 29.57
C PRO A 102 34.27 19.14 28.13
N PRO A 103 35.13 20.12 27.78
CA PRO A 103 35.19 20.69 26.45
C PRO A 103 35.68 19.62 25.45
N GLN A 104 34.81 19.27 24.49
CA GLN A 104 35.22 18.47 23.33
C GLN A 104 36.01 19.36 22.38
N THR A 105 37.33 19.29 22.48
CA THR A 105 38.26 19.82 21.48
C THR A 105 38.48 18.75 20.41
N SER A 106 37.45 18.44 19.62
CA SER A 106 37.63 17.65 18.39
C SER A 106 38.09 18.58 17.28
N SER A 107 39.20 18.20 16.65
CA SER A 107 39.88 19.00 15.63
C SER A 107 38.99 19.19 14.40
N GLN A 108 38.83 20.43 13.95
CA GLN A 108 38.01 20.79 12.80
C GLN A 108 38.55 20.23 11.46
N ALA A 109 39.74 19.63 11.45
CA ALA A 109 40.35 19.03 10.27
C ALA A 109 39.80 17.62 9.94
N GLU A 110 39.30 16.89 10.94
CA GLU A 110 38.83 15.50 10.73
C GLU A 110 37.38 15.44 10.23
N ILE A 111 36.59 16.51 10.40
CA ILE A 111 35.19 16.61 9.95
C ILE A 111 35.12 16.84 8.42
N GLN A 112 36.10 17.52 7.82
CA GLN A 112 36.07 17.84 6.39
C GLN A 112 36.41 16.63 5.49
N GLN A 113 37.06 15.59 6.03
CA GLN A 113 37.52 14.47 5.22
C GLN A 113 36.49 13.33 5.13
N THR A 114 35.55 13.24 6.08
CA THR A 114 34.46 12.23 6.08
C THR A 114 33.27 12.61 5.20
N GLU A 115 33.01 13.90 4.97
CA GLU A 115 31.93 14.36 4.06
C GLU A 115 32.14 13.93 2.60
N LYS A 116 33.38 13.69 2.19
CA LYS A 116 33.71 13.35 0.79
C LYS A 116 33.43 11.89 0.42
N TYR A 117 33.24 11.00 1.39
CA TYR A 117 33.22 9.54 1.15
C TYR A 117 31.91 8.81 1.50
N MET A 118 30.88 9.49 2.01
CA MET A 118 29.63 8.80 2.41
C MET A 118 28.35 9.30 1.75
N LEU A 119 28.38 10.33 0.90
CA LEU A 119 27.20 10.71 0.12
C LEU A 119 27.18 9.92 -1.20
N PRO A 120 26.35 8.88 -1.35
CA PRO A 120 26.16 8.23 -2.63
C PRO A 120 25.74 9.29 -3.65
N LYS A 121 26.35 9.26 -4.83
CA LYS A 121 25.96 10.15 -5.93
C LYS A 121 24.50 9.89 -6.26
N LEU A 122 23.62 10.77 -5.78
CA LEU A 122 22.19 10.72 -6.00
C LEU A 122 21.96 10.61 -7.52
N THR A 123 21.25 9.57 -7.94
CA THR A 123 20.95 9.43 -9.38
C THR A 123 20.04 10.59 -9.81
N LYS A 124 20.05 10.93 -11.10
CA LYS A 124 19.26 12.06 -11.63
C LYS A 124 17.75 11.92 -11.34
N GLU A 125 17.25 10.70 -11.17
CA GLU A 125 15.86 10.42 -10.78
C GLU A 125 15.61 10.60 -9.28
N GLU A 126 16.60 10.33 -8.42
CA GLU A 126 16.46 10.57 -6.98
C GLU A 126 16.59 12.06 -6.67
N ALA A 127 17.43 12.78 -7.41
CA ALA A 127 17.56 14.24 -7.31
C ALA A 127 16.30 15.00 -7.75
N SER A 128 15.35 14.34 -8.42
CA SER A 128 14.09 14.96 -8.82
C SER A 128 12.96 14.75 -7.81
N ARG A 129 13.12 14.00 -6.72
CA ARG A 129 12.01 13.75 -5.80
C ARG A 129 11.76 14.92 -4.84
N CYS A 130 10.50 15.24 -4.55
CA CYS A 130 10.12 16.35 -3.65
C CYS A 130 10.37 16.09 -2.16
N ASP A 131 10.74 14.87 -1.78
CA ASP A 131 11.19 14.54 -0.41
C ASP A 131 12.70 14.76 -0.22
N LEU A 132 13.47 14.83 -1.30
CA LEU A 132 14.92 15.04 -1.28
C LEU A 132 15.32 16.46 -1.74
N ALA A 133 14.52 17.07 -2.62
CA ALA A 133 14.71 18.43 -3.10
C ALA A 133 13.53 19.34 -2.69
N PRO A 134 13.78 20.64 -2.43
CA PRO A 134 12.71 21.57 -2.12
C PRO A 134 11.79 21.75 -3.33
N CYS A 135 10.50 21.45 -3.14
CA CYS A 135 9.45 21.73 -4.13
C CYS A 135 8.62 22.94 -3.67
N PRO A 136 9.00 24.19 -4.02
CA PRO A 136 8.26 25.37 -3.60
C PRO A 136 6.89 25.43 -4.26
N ALA A 137 5.99 26.25 -3.71
CA ALA A 137 4.68 26.51 -4.31
C ALA A 137 4.83 27.06 -5.74
N GLY A 138 3.92 26.65 -6.64
CA GLY A 138 3.97 26.94 -8.07
C GLY A 138 4.76 25.93 -8.90
N THR A 139 5.51 25.02 -8.26
CA THR A 139 6.31 24.02 -8.98
C THR A 139 5.41 22.97 -9.65
N HIS A 140 5.68 22.69 -10.93
CA HIS A 140 5.04 21.60 -11.65
C HIS A 140 5.71 20.27 -11.30
N VAL A 141 4.92 19.30 -10.88
CA VAL A 141 5.37 17.99 -10.45
C VAL A 141 4.55 16.90 -11.11
N VAL A 142 5.09 15.68 -11.12
CA VAL A 142 4.41 14.49 -11.60
C VAL A 142 4.27 13.52 -10.44
N SER A 143 3.05 13.06 -10.19
CA SER A 143 2.83 12.03 -9.18
C SER A 143 3.37 10.69 -9.64
N TYR A 144 3.89 9.93 -8.69
CA TYR A 144 4.38 8.60 -8.92
C TYR A 144 3.73 7.61 -7.94
N PHE A 145 3.39 6.42 -8.43
CA PHE A 145 2.72 5.38 -7.65
C PHE A 145 3.38 4.02 -7.91
N LYS A 146 3.83 3.35 -6.84
CA LYS A 146 4.30 1.96 -6.86
C LYS A 146 3.25 1.06 -6.24
N LYS A 147 3.10 -0.16 -6.79
CA LYS A 147 2.25 -1.18 -6.16
C LYS A 147 2.69 -1.52 -4.73
N ASN A 148 4.00 -1.46 -4.47
CA ASN A 148 4.59 -1.80 -3.17
C ASN A 148 4.70 -0.58 -2.23
N ASP A 149 4.31 0.60 -2.72
CA ASP A 149 4.28 1.84 -1.94
C ASP A 149 3.04 2.65 -2.36
N PRO A 150 1.83 2.13 -2.06
CA PRO A 150 0.60 2.81 -2.36
C PRO A 150 0.44 4.02 -1.44
N TYR A 151 -0.11 5.09 -2.00
CA TYR A 151 -0.49 6.28 -1.23
C TYR A 151 -1.95 6.65 -1.48
N VAL A 152 -2.49 7.45 -0.58
CA VAL A 152 -3.86 7.95 -0.62
C VAL A 152 -3.83 9.48 -0.62
N ALA A 153 -4.65 10.07 -1.48
CA ALA A 153 -4.85 11.51 -1.58
C ALA A 153 -6.15 11.90 -0.88
N CYS A 154 -6.09 12.85 0.05
CA CYS A 154 -7.22 13.24 0.91
C CYS A 154 -7.53 14.74 0.84
N PRO A 155 -8.75 15.18 1.17
CA PRO A 155 -9.13 16.59 1.13
C PRO A 155 -8.45 17.44 2.21
N THR A 156 -8.16 16.86 3.39
CA THR A 156 -7.46 17.53 4.49
C THR A 156 -6.09 16.89 4.75
N LYS A 157 -5.22 17.65 5.43
CA LYS A 157 -3.87 17.22 5.75
C LYS A 157 -3.91 16.08 6.77
N GLU A 158 -4.72 16.23 7.80
CA GLU A 158 -4.85 15.30 8.92
C GLU A 158 -5.38 13.93 8.43
N LEU A 159 -6.34 13.93 7.51
CA LEU A 159 -6.80 12.71 6.85
C LEU A 159 -5.70 12.05 6.02
N ALA A 160 -4.92 12.83 5.28
CA ALA A 160 -3.79 12.29 4.52
C ALA A 160 -2.73 11.68 5.44
N GLU A 161 -2.35 12.37 6.53
CA GLU A 161 -1.39 11.89 7.52
C GLU A 161 -1.84 10.57 8.14
N TYR A 162 -3.06 10.52 8.65
CA TYR A 162 -3.63 9.31 9.25
C TYR A 162 -3.71 8.14 8.27
N THR A 163 -4.34 8.33 7.11
CA THR A 163 -4.58 7.23 6.16
C THR A 163 -3.29 6.69 5.56
N ASN A 164 -2.34 7.55 5.20
CA ASN A 164 -1.05 7.11 4.68
C ASN A 164 -0.17 6.48 5.77
N PHE A 165 -0.29 6.92 7.04
CA PHE A 165 0.41 6.27 8.15
C PHE A 165 -0.12 4.84 8.38
N ALA A 166 -1.44 4.67 8.48
CA ALA A 166 -2.07 3.35 8.60
C ALA A 166 -1.73 2.43 7.42
N LEU A 167 -1.81 2.95 6.20
CA LEU A 167 -1.42 2.21 4.99
C LEU A 167 0.06 1.83 4.99
N GLY A 168 0.93 2.74 5.39
CA GLY A 168 2.38 2.50 5.53
C GLY A 168 2.68 1.36 6.49
N LEU A 169 2.01 1.31 7.64
CA LEU A 169 2.17 0.21 8.60
C LEU A 169 1.67 -1.14 8.04
N MET A 170 0.54 -1.14 7.32
CA MET A 170 0.05 -2.37 6.65
C MET A 170 1.05 -2.88 5.61
N VAL A 171 1.58 -1.98 4.77
CA VAL A 171 2.57 -2.31 3.73
C VAL A 171 3.87 -2.78 4.35
N MET A 172 4.33 -2.13 5.43
CA MET A 172 5.53 -2.53 6.17
C MET A 172 5.38 -3.95 6.72
N THR A 173 4.26 -4.26 7.38
CA THR A 173 4.00 -5.60 7.93
C THR A 173 3.91 -6.66 6.84
N LEU A 174 3.29 -6.34 5.71
CA LEU A 174 3.27 -7.21 4.53
C LEU A 174 4.69 -7.46 4.00
N ASN A 175 5.51 -6.43 3.86
CA ASN A 175 6.88 -6.57 3.36
C ASN A 175 7.76 -7.38 4.32
N VAL A 176 7.67 -7.12 5.62
CA VAL A 176 8.46 -7.84 6.66
C VAL A 176 8.04 -9.31 6.75
N SER A 177 6.75 -9.61 6.60
CA SER A 177 6.26 -10.99 6.60
C SER A 177 6.50 -11.75 5.29
N GLY A 178 7.17 -11.14 4.30
CA GLY A 178 7.37 -11.74 2.97
C GLY A 178 6.08 -11.86 2.16
N GLY A 179 5.05 -11.05 2.49
CA GLY A 179 3.74 -11.06 1.85
C GLY A 179 2.78 -12.12 2.37
N TYR A 180 3.16 -12.89 3.39
CA TYR A 180 2.36 -14.02 3.88
C TYR A 180 1.38 -13.68 5.00
N ARG A 181 1.59 -12.57 5.72
CA ARG A 181 0.76 -12.21 6.87
C ARG A 181 0.32 -10.76 6.82
N MET A 182 -0.99 -10.55 6.77
CA MET A 182 -1.58 -9.24 7.05
C MET A 182 -1.59 -9.01 8.57
N PRO A 183 -1.45 -7.76 9.04
CA PRO A 183 -1.70 -7.44 10.44
C PRO A 183 -3.15 -7.77 10.81
N ASN A 184 -3.40 -8.08 12.08
CA ASN A 184 -4.77 -8.12 12.59
C ASN A 184 -5.42 -6.75 12.39
N ILE A 185 -6.70 -6.73 12.02
CA ILE A 185 -7.46 -5.50 11.80
C ILE A 185 -8.49 -5.38 12.90
N SER A 186 -8.54 -4.22 13.56
CA SER A 186 -9.51 -3.96 14.62
C SER A 186 -10.92 -4.00 14.04
N PRO A 187 -11.85 -4.78 14.61
CA PRO A 187 -13.24 -4.79 14.16
C PRO A 187 -13.99 -3.48 14.50
N ILE A 188 -13.43 -2.64 15.38
CA ILE A 188 -14.05 -1.39 15.84
C ILE A 188 -13.62 -0.23 14.94
N THR A 189 -12.32 -0.09 14.70
CA THR A 189 -11.78 1.06 13.96
C THR A 189 -11.42 0.72 12.51
N GLY A 190 -11.22 -0.56 12.16
CA GLY A 190 -10.69 -0.95 10.87
C GLY A 190 -9.19 -0.68 10.70
N ASP A 191 -8.50 -0.24 11.76
CA ASP A 191 -7.06 -0.02 11.75
C ASP A 191 -6.29 -1.33 11.96
N PRO A 192 -5.04 -1.41 11.47
CA PRO A 192 -4.14 -2.48 11.90
C PRO A 192 -3.89 -2.39 13.41
N GLU A 193 -4.04 -3.53 14.10
CA GLU A 193 -3.87 -3.65 15.54
C GLU A 193 -2.38 -3.61 15.90
N TYR A 194 -2.01 -2.60 16.67
CA TYR A 194 -0.69 -2.47 17.27
C TYR A 194 -0.85 -2.20 18.77
N GLU A 195 0.24 -2.37 19.51
CA GLU A 195 0.32 -2.06 20.94
C GLU A 195 1.34 -0.93 21.21
N GLY A 196 1.32 -0.41 22.44
CA GLY A 196 2.30 0.59 22.88
C GLY A 196 2.24 1.92 22.14
N SER A 197 3.40 2.51 21.86
CA SER A 197 3.52 3.85 21.26
C SER A 197 2.91 3.96 19.86
N THR A 198 2.98 2.90 19.06
CA THR A 198 2.42 2.89 17.70
C THR A 198 0.89 3.00 17.74
N LYS A 199 0.25 2.32 18.70
CA LYS A 199 -1.19 2.45 18.92
C LYS A 199 -1.57 3.88 19.29
N ILE A 200 -0.86 4.46 20.26
CA ILE A 200 -1.11 5.83 20.72
C ILE A 200 -0.95 6.82 19.55
N MET A 201 0.08 6.65 18.73
CA MET A 201 0.29 7.48 17.55
C MET A 201 -0.85 7.33 16.53
N MET A 202 -1.30 6.10 16.27
CA MET A 202 -2.42 5.83 15.37
C MET A 202 -3.71 6.49 15.87
N ASP A 203 -4.04 6.31 17.16
CA ASP A 203 -5.24 6.87 17.77
C ASP A 203 -5.20 8.41 17.74
N ASN A 204 -4.05 9.03 18.06
CA ASN A 204 -3.89 10.48 17.98
C ASN A 204 -4.07 11.02 16.56
N LEU A 205 -3.55 10.32 15.55
CA LEU A 205 -3.73 10.70 14.14
C LEU A 205 -5.18 10.55 13.70
N ARG A 206 -5.84 9.45 14.10
CA ARG A 206 -7.26 9.19 13.81
C ARG A 206 -8.16 10.26 14.42
N ASP A 207 -7.90 10.60 15.68
CA ASP A 207 -8.66 11.63 16.41
C ASP A 207 -8.39 13.02 15.82
N SER A 208 -7.15 13.33 15.44
CA SER A 208 -6.80 14.59 14.74
C SER A 208 -7.48 14.69 13.37
N ALA A 209 -7.65 13.57 12.67
CA ALA A 209 -8.39 13.50 11.41
C ALA A 209 -9.91 13.60 11.58
N GLY A 210 -10.42 13.52 12.82
CA GLY A 210 -11.85 13.67 13.13
C GLY A 210 -12.71 12.50 12.66
N VAL A 211 -12.13 11.31 12.51
CA VAL A 211 -12.80 10.10 12.03
C VAL A 211 -12.81 9.00 13.08
N LYS A 212 -13.80 8.11 13.04
CA LYS A 212 -13.92 6.98 13.97
C LYS A 212 -13.29 5.71 13.43
N THR A 213 -13.32 5.54 12.11
CA THR A 213 -12.83 4.33 11.45
C THR A 213 -11.97 4.64 10.24
N PHE A 214 -11.09 3.71 9.89
CA PHE A 214 -10.29 3.75 8.67
C PHE A 214 -11.16 3.79 7.41
N ASP A 215 -12.24 3.01 7.37
CA ASP A 215 -13.19 3.01 6.24
C ASP A 215 -13.86 4.37 6.05
N GLN A 216 -14.24 5.06 7.14
CA GLN A 216 -14.79 6.40 7.08
C GLN A 216 -13.79 7.38 6.45
N ALA A 217 -12.50 7.27 6.83
CA ALA A 217 -11.44 8.09 6.25
C ALA A 217 -11.24 7.78 4.75
N MET A 218 -11.20 6.50 4.39
CA MET A 218 -11.02 6.05 3.01
C MET A 218 -12.19 6.41 2.11
N ALA A 219 -13.41 6.54 2.64
CA ALA A 219 -14.59 6.93 1.86
C ALA A 219 -14.50 8.35 1.27
N VAL A 220 -13.77 9.26 1.91
CA VAL A 220 -13.56 10.64 1.44
C VAL A 220 -12.24 10.83 0.70
N CYS A 221 -11.30 9.90 0.87
CA CYS A 221 -10.02 9.92 0.19
C CYS A 221 -10.04 9.15 -1.13
N ARG A 222 -8.96 9.26 -1.92
CA ARG A 222 -8.82 8.59 -3.21
C ARG A 222 -7.44 7.96 -3.32
N TYR A 223 -7.37 6.74 -3.84
CA TYR A 223 -6.09 6.12 -4.14
C TYR A 223 -5.26 6.97 -5.13
N GLY A 224 -3.96 7.00 -4.86
CA GLY A 224 -2.96 7.60 -5.72
C GLY A 224 -2.98 7.01 -7.13
N LYS A 225 -2.55 7.80 -8.11
CA LYS A 225 -2.35 7.32 -9.49
C LYS A 225 -1.01 7.82 -10.00
N ASN A 226 -0.38 7.02 -10.84
CA ASN A 226 0.87 7.38 -11.49
C ASN A 226 0.63 8.41 -12.60
N GLY A 227 1.61 9.29 -12.83
CA GLY A 227 1.67 10.19 -13.97
C GLY A 227 0.68 11.36 -13.94
N ARG A 228 0.15 11.75 -12.78
CA ARG A 228 -0.69 12.97 -12.73
C ARG A 228 0.20 14.20 -12.74
N HIS A 229 -0.12 15.15 -13.61
CA HIS A 229 0.52 16.46 -13.61
C HIS A 229 -0.14 17.34 -12.57
N LEU A 230 0.62 17.75 -11.56
CA LEU A 230 0.15 18.51 -10.43
C LEU A 230 0.97 19.79 -10.29
N VAL A 231 0.40 20.77 -9.58
CA VAL A 231 1.09 21.99 -9.17
C VAL A 231 1.13 22.00 -7.65
N VAL A 232 2.32 22.25 -7.09
CA VAL A 232 2.47 22.41 -5.64
C VAL A 232 1.80 23.70 -5.20
N MET A 233 0.88 23.61 -4.25
CA MET A 233 0.17 24.76 -3.71
C MET A 233 0.73 25.19 -2.36
N ASN A 234 1.11 24.22 -1.52
CA ASN A 234 1.74 24.48 -0.21
C ASN A 234 2.68 23.32 0.16
N ASN A 235 3.90 23.66 0.57
CA ASN A 235 4.93 22.73 1.04
C ASN A 235 5.66 23.35 2.24
N ARG A 236 5.45 22.80 3.43
CA ARG A 236 6.16 23.20 4.65
C ARG A 236 7.36 22.28 4.89
N GLU A 237 8.52 22.82 5.25
CA GLU A 237 9.80 22.10 5.29
C GLU A 237 9.79 20.83 6.16
N ASN A 238 9.08 20.85 7.30
CA ASN A 238 9.08 19.75 8.28
C ASN A 238 7.84 18.84 8.21
N GLU A 239 7.02 18.96 7.17
CA GLU A 239 5.81 18.13 7.02
C GLU A 239 6.05 16.99 6.03
N SER A 240 5.43 15.84 6.24
CA SER A 240 5.49 14.71 5.29
C SER A 240 4.47 14.82 4.16
N MET A 241 3.42 15.63 4.37
CA MET A 241 2.35 15.88 3.41
C MET A 241 2.56 17.19 2.66
N ILE A 242 2.01 17.25 1.46
CA ILE A 242 2.07 18.40 0.56
C ILE A 242 0.71 18.62 -0.08
N TRP A 243 0.31 19.89 -0.19
CA TRP A 243 -0.94 20.26 -0.82
C TRP A 243 -0.71 20.57 -2.30
N VAL A 244 -1.47 19.93 -3.16
CA VAL A 244 -1.29 19.97 -4.60
C VAL A 244 -2.62 20.19 -5.32
N ALA A 245 -2.56 20.81 -6.49
CA ALA A 245 -3.67 21.00 -7.39
C ALA A 245 -3.48 20.15 -8.66
N ASP A 246 -4.50 19.37 -9.02
CA ASP A 246 -4.59 18.69 -10.30
C ASP A 246 -5.29 19.62 -11.31
N MET A 247 -4.50 20.24 -12.18
CA MET A 247 -4.99 21.21 -13.15
C MET A 247 -5.97 20.61 -14.17
N LYS A 248 -5.90 19.30 -14.42
CA LYS A 248 -6.78 18.62 -15.38
C LYS A 248 -8.15 18.32 -14.78
N ASN A 249 -8.18 17.88 -13.52
CA ASN A 249 -9.41 17.48 -12.85
C ASN A 249 -9.99 18.59 -11.96
N GLN A 250 -9.36 19.76 -11.90
CA GLN A 250 -9.74 20.90 -11.06
C GLN A 250 -9.99 20.49 -9.60
N SER A 251 -9.11 19.64 -9.07
CA SER A 251 -9.23 19.09 -7.73
C SER A 251 -7.96 19.32 -6.93
N ASN A 252 -8.12 19.62 -5.65
CA ASN A 252 -7.02 19.93 -4.74
C ASN A 252 -7.02 18.88 -3.63
N PHE A 253 -5.86 18.39 -3.24
CA PHE A 253 -5.75 17.36 -2.21
C PHE A 253 -4.38 17.36 -1.56
N TRP A 254 -4.31 16.74 -0.39
CA TRP A 254 -3.08 16.44 0.34
C TRP A 254 -2.61 15.03 -0.01
N MET A 255 -1.31 14.87 -0.19
CA MET A 255 -0.66 13.58 -0.43
C MET A 255 0.77 13.57 0.12
N PRO A 256 1.44 12.41 0.23
CA PRO A 256 2.82 12.35 0.67
C PRO A 256 3.79 13.01 -0.33
N LYS A 257 4.80 13.71 0.19
CA LYS A 257 5.89 14.30 -0.61
C LYS A 257 6.71 13.28 -1.39
N SER A 258 6.90 12.10 -0.80
CA SER A 258 7.65 10.97 -1.38
C SER A 258 7.03 10.45 -2.68
N SER A 259 5.77 10.78 -2.95
CA SER A 259 5.01 10.36 -4.13
C SER A 259 5.05 11.39 -5.28
N LEU A 260 5.96 12.36 -5.24
CA LEU A 260 6.10 13.42 -6.24
C LEU A 260 7.53 13.54 -6.78
N ASN A 261 7.63 13.66 -8.10
CA ASN A 261 8.87 13.97 -8.80
C ASN A 261 8.74 15.31 -9.53
N LEU A 262 9.81 16.10 -9.47
CA LEU A 262 10.10 17.21 -10.37
C LEU A 262 10.16 16.68 -11.81
N LYS A 263 9.51 17.43 -12.70
CA LYS A 263 9.48 17.13 -14.12
C LYS A 263 10.76 17.59 -14.81
#